data_AF-A0A352XR07-F1
#
_entry.id   AF-A0A352XR07-F1
#
_cell.length_a   1.000
_cell.length_b   1.000
_cell.length_c   1.000
_cell.angle_alpha   90.00
_cell.angle_beta   90.00
_cell.angle_gamma   90.00
#
_symmetry.space_group_name_H-M   'P 1'
#
loop_
_entity.id
_entity.type
_entity.pdbx_description
1 polymer ?
#
loop_
_entity_poly.entity_id
_entity_poly.type
_entity_poly.pdbx_seq_one_letter_code
_entity_poly.pdbx_strand_id
1 'polypeptide(L)'
;MIPDLLALPPAVRIVEVGPRDGLQNEKVIIPTEQKIHFITMLAEAGLPVVEATSFVSPRAIPQLSDAGAVMAGLKDLPSTKYSVLVPNLKGMEHALNAGVRSIAVFTAASESFTRHNINATIAESLANFRPVVALAQREHVAVRGYISTVFGCPYEGSVDPEKVLTVA
;
A
#
# COMPACT_ATOMS: atom_id res chain seq x y z
N MET A 1 -24.24 4.53 -25.44
CA MET A 1 -23.89 3.15 -25.84
C MET A 1 -23.61 2.37 -24.56
N ILE A 2 -24.33 1.28 -24.33
CA ILE A 2 -23.99 0.35 -23.26
C ILE A 2 -22.75 -0.42 -23.75
N PRO A 3 -21.64 -0.47 -23.00
CA PRO A 3 -20.47 -1.26 -23.39
C PRO A 3 -20.88 -2.71 -23.66
N ASP A 4 -20.25 -3.34 -24.65
CA ASP A 4 -20.45 -4.77 -24.90
C ASP A 4 -20.03 -5.55 -23.64
N LEU A 5 -21.02 -6.13 -22.94
CA LEU A 5 -20.80 -6.87 -21.71
C LEU A 5 -19.93 -8.12 -21.94
N LEU A 6 -19.84 -8.61 -23.18
CA LEU A 6 -18.97 -9.73 -23.57
C LEU A 6 -17.49 -9.32 -23.67
N ALA A 7 -17.19 -8.02 -23.77
CA ALA A 7 -15.82 -7.51 -23.81
C ALA A 7 -15.22 -7.31 -22.40
N LEU A 8 -16.00 -7.49 -21.33
CA LEU A 8 -15.55 -7.32 -19.95
C LEU A 8 -14.83 -8.57 -19.42
N PRO A 9 -13.87 -8.41 -18.50
CA PRO A 9 -13.23 -9.54 -17.87
C PRO A 9 -14.25 -10.37 -17.08
N PRO A 10 -14.15 -11.71 -17.07
CA PRO A 10 -15.10 -12.58 -16.39
C PRO A 10 -15.02 -12.49 -14.85
N ALA A 11 -13.96 -11.88 -14.33
CA ALA A 11 -13.76 -11.66 -12.91
C ALA A 11 -12.95 -10.38 -12.66
N VAL A 12 -13.19 -9.75 -11.51
CA VAL A 12 -12.45 -8.59 -11.01
C VAL A 12 -11.86 -8.94 -9.65
N ARG A 13 -10.62 -8.50 -9.42
CA ARG A 13 -9.98 -8.61 -8.10
C ARG A 13 -10.06 -7.27 -7.38
N ILE A 14 -10.83 -7.24 -6.29
CA ILE A 14 -10.89 -6.09 -5.38
C ILE A 14 -9.66 -6.14 -4.46
N VAL A 15 -9.04 -4.98 -4.24
CA VAL A 15 -7.96 -4.79 -3.29
C VAL A 15 -8.47 -3.77 -2.29
N GLU A 16 -8.83 -4.24 -1.12
CA GLU A 16 -9.41 -3.40 -0.08
C GLU A 16 -8.29 -2.67 0.65
N VAL A 17 -8.36 -1.34 0.70
CA VAL A 17 -7.32 -0.48 1.28
C VAL A 17 -7.82 0.33 2.47
N GLY A 18 -9.09 0.20 2.85
CA GLY A 18 -9.71 0.87 3.99
C GLY A 18 -8.91 0.79 5.28
N PRO A 19 -8.40 -0.39 5.70
CA PRO A 19 -7.61 -0.51 6.93
C PRO A 19 -6.27 0.24 6.91
N ARG A 20 -5.68 0.47 5.74
CA ARG A 20 -4.42 1.23 5.58
C ARG A 20 -4.69 2.65 5.12
N ASP A 21 -5.08 2.81 3.85
CA ASP A 21 -5.22 4.11 3.18
C ASP A 21 -6.44 4.89 3.71
N GLY A 22 -7.52 4.19 4.04
CA GLY A 22 -8.69 4.80 4.69
C GLY A 22 -8.32 5.33 6.08
N LEU A 23 -7.95 4.44 6.99
CA LEU A 23 -7.64 4.80 8.39
C LEU A 23 -6.48 5.79 8.54
N GLN A 24 -5.52 5.81 7.62
CA GLN A 24 -4.44 6.80 7.60
C GLN A 24 -4.97 8.25 7.48
N ASN A 25 -6.09 8.44 6.78
CA ASN A 25 -6.68 9.75 6.54
C ASN A 25 -7.78 10.13 7.55
N GLU A 26 -8.07 9.24 8.52
CA GLU A 26 -9.05 9.50 9.56
C GLU A 26 -8.50 10.41 10.67
N LYS A 27 -9.39 11.26 11.20
CA LYS A 27 -9.05 12.22 12.26
C LYS A 27 -8.84 11.54 13.62
N VAL A 28 -9.49 10.40 13.84
CA VAL A 28 -9.47 9.66 15.10
C VAL A 28 -8.57 8.45 14.94
N ILE A 29 -7.69 8.23 15.93
CA ILE A 29 -6.88 7.02 15.99
C ILE A 29 -7.78 5.88 16.48
N ILE A 30 -8.00 4.90 15.60
CA ILE A 30 -8.81 3.71 15.91
C ILE A 30 -7.97 2.74 16.76
N PRO A 31 -8.52 2.22 17.88
CA PRO A 31 -7.86 1.20 18.69
C PRO A 31 -7.48 -0.06 17.90
N THR A 32 -6.36 -0.69 18.25
CA THR A 32 -5.83 -1.88 17.56
C THR A 32 -6.85 -3.01 17.44
N GLU A 33 -7.60 -3.29 18.51
CA GLU A 33 -8.64 -4.33 18.52
C GLU A 33 -9.76 -4.07 17.50
N GLN A 34 -10.14 -2.80 17.31
CA GLN A 34 -11.15 -2.42 16.33
C GLN A 34 -10.61 -2.51 14.90
N LYS A 35 -9.32 -2.19 14.69
CA LYS A 35 -8.67 -2.41 13.39
C LYS A 35 -8.63 -3.88 13.03
N ILE A 36 -8.23 -4.75 13.97
CA ILE A 36 -8.21 -6.20 13.77
C ILE A 36 -9.62 -6.68 13.45
N HIS A 37 -10.62 -6.29 14.24
CA HIS A 37 -12.01 -6.67 13.99
C HIS A 37 -12.50 -6.22 12.60
N PHE A 38 -12.18 -4.99 12.19
CA PHE A 38 -12.52 -4.49 10.87
C PHE A 38 -11.88 -5.33 9.75
N ILE A 39 -10.58 -5.63 9.86
CA ILE A 39 -9.87 -6.45 8.87
C ILE A 39 -10.42 -7.88 8.84
N THR A 40 -10.76 -8.46 9.99
CA THR A 40 -11.38 -9.79 10.07
C THR A 40 -12.70 -9.81 9.30
N MET A 41 -13.59 -8.83 9.50
CA MET A 41 -14.86 -8.76 8.77
C MET A 41 -14.65 -8.65 7.25
N LEU A 42 -13.64 -7.89 6.80
CA LEU A 42 -13.29 -7.78 5.38
C LEU A 42 -12.80 -9.12 4.80
N ALA A 43 -11.98 -9.86 5.55
CA ALA A 43 -11.51 -11.18 5.15
C ALA A 43 -12.64 -12.21 5.11
N GLU A 44 -13.54 -12.20 6.11
CA GLU A 44 -14.73 -13.06 6.17
C GLU A 44 -15.74 -12.76 5.06
N ALA A 45 -15.79 -11.52 4.58
CA ALA A 45 -16.56 -11.15 3.40
C ALA A 45 -16.00 -11.73 2.08
N GLY A 46 -14.84 -12.41 2.13
CA GLY A 46 -14.23 -13.07 0.98
C GLY A 46 -13.38 -12.15 0.10
N LEU A 47 -12.91 -11.01 0.62
CA LEU A 47 -12.03 -10.13 -0.13
C LEU A 47 -10.67 -10.80 -0.37
N PRO A 48 -10.19 -10.89 -1.62
CA PRO A 48 -8.99 -11.68 -1.93
C PRO A 48 -7.70 -11.01 -1.43
N VAL A 49 -7.71 -9.68 -1.26
CA VAL A 49 -6.58 -8.88 -0.80
C VAL A 49 -7.09 -7.76 0.09
N VAL A 50 -6.51 -7.64 1.29
CA VAL A 50 -6.74 -6.53 2.21
C VAL A 50 -5.40 -5.92 2.58
N GLU A 51 -5.23 -4.63 2.31
CA GLU A 51 -4.07 -3.87 2.75
C GLU A 51 -4.26 -3.48 4.21
N ALA A 52 -3.68 -4.28 5.11
CA ALA A 52 -4.00 -4.30 6.52
C ALA A 52 -3.43 -3.10 7.29
N THR A 53 -2.23 -2.65 6.96
CA THR A 53 -1.52 -1.59 7.70
C THR A 53 -0.28 -1.10 6.92
N SER A 54 0.55 -0.27 7.56
CA SER A 54 1.77 0.29 7.00
C SER A 54 2.90 0.30 8.03
N PHE A 55 4.10 -0.16 7.63
CA PHE A 55 5.32 -0.04 8.43
C PHE A 55 6.04 1.28 8.15
N VAL A 56 5.29 2.38 8.28
CA VAL A 56 5.78 3.77 8.19
C VAL A 56 6.25 4.27 9.56
N SER A 57 6.87 5.45 9.58
CA SER A 57 7.21 6.12 10.84
C SER A 57 5.94 6.45 11.64
N PRO A 58 5.83 6.01 12.90
CA PRO A 58 4.72 6.39 13.79
C PRO A 58 4.60 7.91 14.00
N ARG A 59 5.71 8.64 13.85
CA ARG A 59 5.71 10.10 13.91
C ARG A 59 5.05 10.72 12.68
N ALA A 60 5.23 10.10 11.51
CA ALA A 60 4.65 10.59 10.27
C ALA A 60 3.16 10.23 10.20
N ILE A 61 2.81 8.99 10.57
CA ILE A 61 1.43 8.47 10.52
C ILE A 61 1.09 7.78 11.84
N PRO A 62 0.66 8.53 12.88
CA PRO A 62 0.30 7.98 14.18
C PRO A 62 -0.82 6.94 14.13
N GLN A 63 -1.75 7.09 13.16
CA GLN A 63 -2.90 6.22 12.94
C GLN A 63 -2.51 4.75 12.74
N LEU A 64 -1.31 4.48 12.21
CA LEU A 64 -0.83 3.14 11.88
C LEU A 64 0.36 2.70 12.74
N SER A 65 0.58 3.36 13.87
CA SER A 65 1.72 3.08 14.78
C SER A 65 1.71 1.67 15.39
N ASP A 66 0.57 0.98 15.35
CA ASP A 66 0.32 -0.35 15.90
C ASP A 66 0.43 -1.48 14.86
N ALA A 67 1.05 -1.23 13.70
CA ALA A 67 1.17 -2.18 12.59
C ALA A 67 1.59 -3.60 13.01
N GLY A 68 2.60 -3.73 13.87
CA GLY A 68 3.06 -5.04 14.36
C GLY A 68 2.00 -5.79 15.18
N ALA A 69 1.25 -5.08 16.02
CA ALA A 69 0.18 -5.66 16.83
C ALA A 69 -1.03 -6.05 15.97
N VAL A 70 -1.37 -5.22 14.96
CA VAL A 70 -2.39 -5.56 13.96
C VAL A 70 -1.99 -6.85 13.23
N MET A 71 -0.78 -6.93 12.67
CA MET A 71 -0.34 -8.13 11.94
C MET A 71 -0.30 -9.38 12.83
N ALA A 72 0.11 -9.24 14.10
CA ALA A 72 0.08 -10.35 15.05
C ALA A 72 -1.34 -10.87 15.31
N GLY A 73 -2.35 -9.99 15.33
CA GLY A 73 -3.76 -10.34 15.48
C GLY A 73 -4.38 -11.03 14.26
N LEU A 74 -3.76 -10.91 13.08
CA LEU A 74 -4.25 -11.51 11.83
C LEU A 74 -3.62 -12.88 11.52
N LYS A 75 -2.61 -13.31 12.28
CA LYS A 75 -1.77 -14.49 11.97
C LYS A 75 -2.56 -15.81 11.84
N ASP A 76 -3.63 -15.95 12.61
CA ASP A 76 -4.45 -17.17 12.69
C ASP A 76 -5.71 -17.09 11.82
N LEU A 77 -5.85 -16.05 10.99
CA LEU A 77 -7.03 -15.84 10.15
C LEU A 77 -6.91 -16.49 8.75
N PRO A 78 -7.95 -17.19 8.26
CA PRO A 78 -8.00 -17.81 6.93
C PRO A 78 -7.97 -16.83 5.73
N SER A 79 -7.97 -17.44 4.54
CA SER A 79 -7.42 -16.96 3.25
C SER A 79 -7.88 -15.58 2.78
N THR A 80 -7.13 -14.57 3.18
CA THR A 80 -6.98 -13.28 2.49
C THR A 80 -5.50 -12.96 2.38
N LYS A 81 -5.08 -12.36 1.27
CA LYS A 81 -3.71 -11.84 1.20
C LYS A 81 -3.65 -10.53 1.97
N TYR A 82 -2.99 -10.53 3.13
CA TYR A 82 -2.72 -9.31 3.87
C TYR A 82 -1.47 -8.62 3.32
N SER A 83 -1.65 -7.50 2.64
CA SER A 83 -0.54 -6.64 2.22
C SER A 83 -0.31 -5.49 3.20
N VAL A 84 0.91 -4.98 3.24
CA VAL A 84 1.23 -3.78 4.03
C VAL A 84 2.06 -2.80 3.20
N LEU A 85 1.92 -1.50 3.47
CA LEU A 85 2.77 -0.49 2.83
C LEU A 85 4.15 -0.44 3.53
N VAL A 86 5.22 -0.39 2.74
CA VAL A 86 6.60 -0.36 3.21
C VAL A 86 7.38 0.76 2.49
N PRO A 87 7.72 1.87 3.17
CA PRO A 87 8.38 3.01 2.53
C PRO A 87 9.91 2.90 2.46
N ASN A 88 10.54 2.01 3.21
CA ASN A 88 12.00 1.90 3.30
C ASN A 88 12.44 0.54 3.88
N LEU A 89 13.76 0.32 3.90
CA LEU A 89 14.37 -0.95 4.33
C LEU A 89 14.05 -1.31 5.79
N LYS A 90 14.04 -0.32 6.69
CA LYS A 90 13.67 -0.55 8.10
C LYS A 90 12.22 -1.02 8.24
N GLY A 91 11.30 -0.41 7.48
CA GLY A 91 9.91 -0.87 7.40
C GLY A 91 9.80 -2.29 6.86
N MET A 92 10.64 -2.66 5.90
CA MET A 92 10.69 -4.02 5.35
C MET A 92 11.15 -5.04 6.38
N GLU A 93 12.20 -4.74 7.14
CA GLU A 93 12.68 -5.59 8.23
C GLU A 93 11.59 -5.83 9.28
N HIS A 94 10.87 -4.77 9.67
CA HIS A 94 9.74 -4.89 10.60
C HIS A 94 8.59 -5.72 10.01
N ALA A 95 8.28 -5.54 8.72
CA ALA A 95 7.25 -6.32 8.03
C ALA A 95 7.61 -7.82 8.01
N LEU A 96 8.86 -8.16 7.71
CA LEU A 96 9.37 -9.54 7.74
C LEU A 96 9.26 -10.15 9.14
N ASN A 97 9.66 -9.41 10.17
CA ASN A 97 9.54 -9.85 11.57
C ASN A 97 8.07 -10.08 11.98
N ALA A 98 7.13 -9.37 11.35
CA ALA A 98 5.70 -9.55 11.53
C ALA A 98 5.09 -10.65 10.62
N GLY A 99 5.91 -11.40 9.88
CA GLY A 99 5.47 -12.51 9.02
C GLY A 99 4.82 -12.09 7.70
N VAL A 100 4.96 -10.82 7.28
CA VAL A 100 4.35 -10.30 6.05
C VAL A 100 4.94 -10.97 4.80
N ARG A 101 4.06 -11.41 3.90
CA ARG A 101 4.43 -12.00 2.59
C ARG A 101 3.91 -11.24 1.37
N SER A 102 3.33 -10.07 1.59
CA SER A 102 2.96 -9.14 0.53
C SER A 102 3.18 -7.71 0.99
N ILE A 103 3.94 -6.93 0.23
CA ILE A 103 4.18 -5.52 0.51
C ILE A 103 3.74 -4.63 -0.65
N ALA A 104 3.60 -3.34 -0.37
CA ALA A 104 3.47 -2.32 -1.37
C ALA A 104 4.48 -1.19 -1.15
N VAL A 105 5.05 -0.68 -2.25
CA VAL A 105 5.85 0.54 -2.31
C VAL A 105 5.08 1.59 -3.12
N PHE A 106 5.43 2.87 -2.97
CA PHE A 106 4.70 3.94 -3.66
C PHE A 106 5.62 5.05 -4.16
N THR A 107 5.34 5.55 -5.35
CA THR A 107 5.96 6.75 -5.93
C THR A 107 4.87 7.60 -6.58
N ALA A 108 5.24 8.58 -7.41
CA ALA A 108 4.30 9.37 -8.19
C ALA A 108 4.81 9.62 -9.61
N ALA A 109 3.91 10.09 -10.48
CA ALA A 109 4.25 10.57 -11.82
C ALA A 109 4.56 12.09 -11.88
N SER A 110 4.62 12.75 -10.72
CA SER A 110 4.89 14.18 -10.57
C SER A 110 6.06 14.43 -9.61
N GLU A 111 7.01 15.26 -10.03
CA GLU A 111 8.17 15.63 -9.22
C GLU A 111 7.76 16.50 -8.04
N SER A 112 6.89 17.49 -8.25
CA SER A 112 6.38 18.33 -7.17
C SER A 112 5.64 17.51 -6.13
N PHE A 113 4.79 16.57 -6.54
CA PHE A 113 4.08 15.70 -5.59
C PHE A 113 5.06 14.84 -4.78
N THR A 114 6.03 14.20 -5.44
CA THR A 114 7.02 13.35 -4.74
C THR A 114 7.84 14.15 -3.74
N ARG A 115 8.28 15.36 -4.10
CA ARG A 115 9.00 16.26 -3.19
C ARG A 115 8.15 16.69 -2.00
N HIS A 116 6.88 17.05 -2.19
CA HIS A 116 6.02 17.43 -1.08
C HIS A 116 5.68 16.24 -0.16
N ASN A 117 5.46 15.06 -0.74
CA ASN A 117 4.96 13.91 0.02
C ASN A 117 6.07 13.15 0.75
N ILE A 118 7.25 13.02 0.15
CA ILE A 118 8.35 12.22 0.72
C ILE A 118 9.72 12.92 0.68
N ASN A 119 9.78 14.22 0.33
CA ASN A 119 11.01 15.01 0.27
C ASN A 119 12.12 14.38 -0.59
N ALA A 120 11.73 13.82 -1.75
CA ALA A 120 12.62 13.20 -2.72
C ALA A 120 12.11 13.45 -4.16
N THR A 121 12.98 13.30 -5.14
CA THR A 121 12.59 13.16 -6.55
C THR A 121 11.99 11.78 -6.82
N ILE A 122 11.36 11.62 -7.99
CA ILE A 122 10.89 10.30 -8.45
C ILE A 122 12.07 9.33 -8.52
N ALA A 123 13.18 9.74 -9.14
CA ALA A 123 14.39 8.92 -9.28
C ALA A 123 14.98 8.49 -7.92
N GLU A 124 15.07 9.41 -6.96
CA GLU A 124 15.54 9.10 -5.60
C GLU A 124 14.57 8.16 -4.87
N SER A 125 13.26 8.34 -5.04
CA SER A 125 12.27 7.44 -4.45
C SER A 125 12.43 6.00 -4.97
N LEU A 126 12.61 5.84 -6.29
CA LEU A 126 12.84 4.54 -6.91
C LEU A 126 14.17 3.93 -6.45
N ALA A 127 15.24 4.74 -6.34
CA ALA A 127 16.52 4.30 -5.80
C ALA A 127 16.40 3.79 -4.35
N ASN A 128 15.59 4.47 -3.52
CA ASN A 128 15.32 4.05 -2.14
C ASN A 128 14.52 2.75 -2.05
N PHE A 129 13.69 2.44 -3.05
CA PHE A 129 12.95 1.18 -3.10
C PHE A 129 13.78 0.00 -3.62
N ARG A 130 14.85 0.22 -4.39
CA ARG A 130 15.73 -0.88 -4.86
C ARG A 130 16.16 -1.86 -3.76
N PRO A 131 16.70 -1.41 -2.60
CA PRO A 131 17.07 -2.34 -1.54
C PRO A 131 15.85 -3.04 -0.90
N VAL A 132 14.70 -2.37 -0.81
CA VAL A 132 13.44 -2.98 -0.31
C VAL A 132 12.99 -4.11 -1.24
N VAL A 133 12.94 -3.85 -2.54
CA VAL A 133 12.53 -4.83 -3.55
C VAL A 133 13.53 -5.99 -3.64
N ALA A 134 14.82 -5.71 -3.58
CA ALA A 134 15.86 -6.75 -3.57
C ALA A 134 15.73 -7.67 -2.33
N LEU A 135 15.48 -7.09 -1.15
CA LEU A 135 15.20 -7.86 0.06
C LEU A 135 13.90 -8.67 -0.09
N ALA A 136 12.82 -8.07 -0.58
CA ALA A 136 11.55 -8.76 -0.81
C ALA A 136 11.71 -9.95 -1.77
N GLN A 137 12.47 -9.80 -2.84
CA GLN A 137 12.78 -10.88 -3.77
C GLN A 137 13.53 -12.03 -3.09
N ARG A 138 14.57 -11.72 -2.30
CA ARG A 138 15.34 -12.73 -1.56
C ARG A 138 14.48 -13.49 -0.55
N GLU A 139 13.55 -12.81 0.11
CA GLU A 139 12.67 -13.39 1.13
C GLU A 139 11.33 -13.92 0.56
N HIS A 140 11.21 -13.99 -0.77
CA HIS A 140 10.02 -14.45 -1.48
C HIS A 140 8.73 -13.69 -1.11
N VAL A 141 8.84 -12.39 -0.84
CA VAL A 141 7.73 -11.47 -0.55
C VAL A 141 7.25 -10.84 -1.85
N ALA A 142 5.94 -10.90 -2.10
CA ALA A 142 5.35 -10.25 -3.28
C ALA A 142 5.34 -8.73 -3.12
N VAL A 143 5.65 -7.99 -4.19
CA VAL A 143 5.68 -6.52 -4.19
C VAL A 143 4.63 -5.95 -5.14
N ARG A 144 3.88 -4.95 -4.66
CA ARG A 144 3.03 -4.07 -5.47
C ARG A 144 3.65 -2.67 -5.53
N GLY A 145 3.63 -2.04 -6.72
CA GLY A 145 3.97 -0.63 -6.87
C GLY A 145 2.72 0.23 -7.02
N TYR A 146 2.65 1.33 -6.27
CA TYR A 146 1.68 2.40 -6.50
C TYR A 146 2.34 3.58 -7.21
N ILE A 147 1.63 4.17 -8.16
CA ILE A 147 2.01 5.42 -8.82
C ILE A 147 0.90 6.42 -8.53
N SER A 148 1.21 7.43 -7.74
CA SER A 148 0.32 8.56 -7.45
C SER A 148 0.26 9.51 -8.64
N THR A 149 -0.79 10.35 -8.66
CA THR A 149 -0.98 11.45 -9.62
C THR A 149 -1.05 11.06 -11.10
N VAL A 150 -1.45 9.82 -11.43
CA VAL A 150 -1.46 9.32 -12.82
C VAL A 150 -2.46 10.01 -13.75
N PHE A 151 -3.50 10.63 -13.19
CA PHE A 151 -4.51 11.39 -13.96
C PHE A 151 -4.45 12.90 -13.71
N GLY A 152 -3.45 13.36 -12.95
CA GLY A 152 -3.34 14.76 -12.54
C GLY A 152 -2.65 14.92 -11.19
N CYS A 153 -1.99 16.06 -11.02
CA CYS A 153 -1.25 16.44 -9.83
C CYS A 153 -1.84 17.72 -9.23
N PRO A 154 -2.05 17.80 -7.90
CA PRO A 154 -2.56 19.00 -7.25
C PRO A 154 -1.60 20.21 -7.32
N TYR A 155 -0.33 19.99 -7.66
CA TYR A 155 0.70 21.04 -7.77
C TYR A 155 1.03 21.42 -9.21
N GLU A 156 1.06 20.43 -10.12
CA GLU A 156 1.49 20.61 -11.52
C GLU A 156 0.32 20.60 -12.52
N GLY A 157 -0.89 20.28 -12.08
CA GLY A 157 -2.06 20.15 -12.94
C GLY A 157 -2.02 18.87 -13.76
N SER A 158 -2.06 18.98 -15.09
CA SER A 158 -2.12 17.81 -15.97
C SER A 158 -0.81 17.01 -15.93
N VAL A 159 -0.91 15.68 -15.88
CA VAL A 159 0.23 14.77 -15.93
C VAL A 159 0.21 14.03 -17.26
N ASP A 160 1.33 14.11 -17.98
CA ASP A 160 1.52 13.43 -19.26
C ASP A 160 1.52 11.90 -19.07
N PRO A 161 0.66 11.14 -19.79
CA PRO A 161 0.65 9.68 -19.74
C PRO A 161 2.01 9.04 -19.99
N GLU A 162 2.88 9.64 -20.81
CA GLU A 162 4.24 9.11 -21.06
C GLU A 162 5.11 9.13 -19.80
N LYS A 163 4.90 10.12 -18.91
CA LYS A 163 5.58 10.13 -17.60
C LYS A 163 5.10 9.01 -16.70
N VAL A 164 3.80 8.69 -16.75
CA VAL A 164 3.24 7.56 -16.01
C VAL A 164 3.85 6.25 -16.50
N LEU A 165 3.91 6.06 -17.83
CA LEU A 165 4.51 4.87 -18.45
C LEU A 165 6.00 4.73 -18.14
N THR A 166 6.75 5.83 -18.07
CA THR A 166 8.18 5.80 -17.71
C THR A 166 8.42 5.29 -16.29
N VAL A 167 7.46 5.48 -15.38
CA VAL A 167 7.57 5.07 -13.97
C VAL A 167 7.05 3.64 -13.74
N ALA A 168 6.13 3.15 -14.60
CA ALA A 168 5.48 1.84 -14.50
C ALA A 168 6.40 0.68 -14.92
#